data_AF-A0A7Z9LUS4-F1
#
_entry.id   AF-A0A7Z9LUS4-F1
#
_cell.length_a   1.000
_cell.length_b   1.000
_cell.length_c   1.000
_cell.angle_alpha   90.00
_cell.angle_beta   90.00
_cell.angle_gamma   90.00
#
_symmetry.space_group_name_H-M   'P 1'
#
loop_
_entity.id
_entity.type
_entity.pdbx_description
1 polymer ?
#
loop_
_entity_poly.entity_id
_entity_poly.type
_entity_poly.pdbx_seq_one_letter_code
_entity_poly.pdbx_strand_id
1 'polypeptide(L)'
;SVIRDFKETVKNSFIQFLPSHPIAGTEKSGAEFGFSQLFVNRFCIITPINTNNDTINIIKQFWTAIGMQIETMDAEHHDRVLAMTSHIPQLIAYSIVSTAIELETHLKDEVIKYSAAGFRDFTRLAGSDPIMWRDVYSLNKDAVLEMLNKFTKDLSTLQKAIRNNDLTFLEETFRTTRKVRKTIEELGQAGSFDPRENKKK
;
A
#
# COMPACT_ATOMS: atom_id res chain seq x y z
N SER A 1 4.01 -17.24 5.73
CA SER A 1 4.02 -16.53 4.44
C SER A 1 3.59 -17.53 3.38
N VAL A 2 2.97 -17.07 2.30
CA VAL A 2 2.49 -17.95 1.21
C VAL A 2 3.60 -18.86 0.68
N ILE A 3 4.84 -18.35 0.64
CA ILE A 3 6.04 -19.09 0.26
C ILE A 3 6.30 -20.29 1.17
N ARG A 4 6.24 -20.08 2.49
CA ARG A 4 6.42 -21.14 3.48
C ARG A 4 5.30 -22.16 3.35
N ASP A 5 4.06 -21.69 3.26
CA ASP A 5 2.89 -22.55 3.19
C ASP A 5 2.92 -23.42 1.91
N PHE A 6 3.39 -22.87 0.78
CA PHE A 6 3.66 -23.63 -0.44
C PHE A 6 4.72 -24.72 -0.22
N LYS A 7 5.88 -24.39 0.37
CA LYS A 7 6.97 -25.36 0.63
C LYS A 7 6.53 -26.50 1.58
N GLU A 8 5.69 -26.17 2.55
CA GLU A 8 5.20 -27.15 3.54
C GLU A 8 4.14 -28.07 2.92
N THR A 9 3.25 -27.53 2.08
CA THR A 9 2.08 -28.25 1.56
C THR A 9 2.36 -28.98 0.24
N VAL A 10 3.11 -28.38 -0.67
CA VAL A 10 3.32 -28.90 -2.02
C VAL A 10 4.59 -29.75 -2.06
N LYS A 11 4.40 -31.07 -2.27
CA LYS A 11 5.51 -32.05 -2.38
C LYS A 11 5.83 -32.46 -3.82
N ASN A 12 4.98 -32.10 -4.77
CA ASN A 12 5.18 -32.45 -6.18
C ASN A 12 6.26 -31.55 -6.81
N SER A 13 7.38 -32.17 -7.22
CA SER A 13 8.53 -31.48 -7.82
C SER A 13 8.29 -30.98 -9.25
N PHE A 14 7.21 -31.40 -9.91
CA PHE A 14 6.82 -30.89 -11.22
C PHE A 14 6.07 -29.55 -11.15
N ILE A 15 5.63 -29.13 -9.95
CA ILE A 15 4.94 -27.85 -9.77
C ILE A 15 5.99 -26.76 -9.59
N GLN A 16 5.98 -25.78 -10.48
CA GLN A 16 6.78 -24.56 -10.36
C GLN A 16 5.94 -23.45 -9.73
N PHE A 17 6.48 -22.82 -8.70
CA PHE A 17 5.82 -21.73 -7.99
C PHE A 17 6.66 -20.47 -8.11
N LEU A 18 6.04 -19.44 -8.69
CA LEU A 18 6.65 -18.14 -8.88
C LEU A 18 5.72 -17.06 -8.33
N PRO A 19 5.90 -16.65 -7.05
CA PRO A 19 5.08 -15.60 -6.48
C PRO A 19 5.23 -14.30 -7.26
N SER A 20 4.10 -13.62 -7.46
CA SER A 20 3.99 -12.33 -8.13
C SER A 20 2.98 -11.47 -7.40
N HIS A 21 3.24 -10.18 -7.29
CA HIS A 21 2.36 -9.22 -6.65
C HIS A 21 2.09 -8.05 -7.62
N PRO A 22 0.92 -8.01 -8.28
CA PRO A 22 0.51 -6.83 -9.02
C PRO A 22 0.21 -5.69 -8.03
N ILE A 23 0.97 -4.60 -8.12
CA ILE A 23 0.81 -3.38 -7.31
C ILE A 23 -0.29 -2.52 -7.95
N ALA A 24 -1.49 -3.08 -7.95
CA ALA A 24 -2.67 -2.51 -8.56
C ALA A 24 -3.91 -3.00 -7.78
N GLY A 25 -4.81 -2.08 -7.46
CA GLY A 25 -6.02 -2.39 -6.73
C GLY A 25 -6.87 -1.15 -6.49
N THR A 26 -8.10 -1.38 -6.08
CA THR A 26 -9.02 -0.36 -5.57
C THR A 26 -9.50 -0.78 -4.19
N GLU A 27 -10.10 0.12 -3.42
CA GLU A 27 -10.70 -0.21 -2.12
C GLU A 27 -11.95 -1.13 -2.22
N LYS A 28 -12.44 -1.37 -3.44
CA LYS A 28 -13.62 -2.21 -3.72
C LYS A 28 -13.24 -3.67 -3.98
N SER A 29 -14.07 -4.58 -3.47
CA SER A 29 -13.90 -6.03 -3.57
C SER A 29 -15.10 -6.67 -4.28
N GLY A 30 -14.85 -7.68 -5.11
CA GLY A 30 -15.89 -8.38 -5.90
C GLY A 30 -15.58 -8.36 -7.41
N ALA A 31 -16.03 -9.38 -8.14
CA ALA A 31 -15.75 -9.52 -9.57
C ALA A 31 -16.40 -8.41 -10.42
N GLU A 32 -17.55 -7.90 -9.97
CA GLU A 32 -18.28 -6.76 -10.53
C GLU A 32 -17.47 -5.45 -10.47
N PHE A 33 -16.46 -5.40 -9.61
CA PHE A 33 -15.52 -4.30 -9.49
C PHE A 33 -14.22 -4.54 -10.30
N GLY A 34 -14.15 -5.56 -11.13
CA GLY A 34 -13.07 -5.72 -12.11
C GLY A 34 -13.22 -4.73 -13.28
N PHE A 35 -12.11 -4.24 -13.82
CA PHE A 35 -12.10 -3.49 -15.08
C PHE A 35 -10.77 -3.68 -15.83
N SER A 36 -10.80 -3.63 -17.16
CA SER A 36 -9.69 -4.06 -18.02
C SER A 36 -8.41 -3.24 -17.88
N GLN A 37 -8.50 -1.98 -17.46
CA GLN A 37 -7.37 -1.07 -17.33
C GLN A 37 -6.70 -1.10 -15.94
N LEU A 38 -7.15 -1.98 -15.03
CA LEU A 38 -6.68 -2.01 -13.64
C LEU A 38 -5.15 -2.09 -13.52
N PHE A 39 -4.52 -2.84 -14.42
CA PHE A 39 -3.10 -3.17 -14.36
C PHE A 39 -2.20 -2.30 -15.24
N VAL A 40 -2.77 -1.48 -16.12
CA VAL A 40 -2.01 -0.71 -17.12
C VAL A 40 -1.10 0.31 -16.43
N ASN A 41 0.18 0.35 -16.82
CA ASN A 41 1.23 1.20 -16.26
C ASN A 41 1.42 1.02 -14.73
N ARG A 42 1.08 -0.16 -14.20
CA ARG A 42 1.32 -0.54 -12.81
C ARG A 42 2.46 -1.53 -12.69
N PHE A 43 3.11 -1.54 -11.54
CA PHE A 43 4.18 -2.48 -11.27
C PHE A 43 3.64 -3.86 -10.91
N CYS A 44 4.27 -4.92 -11.39
CA CYS A 44 4.15 -6.26 -10.83
C CYS A 44 5.52 -6.66 -10.29
N ILE A 45 5.57 -7.06 -9.02
CA ILE A 45 6.80 -7.52 -8.38
C ILE A 45 6.82 -9.05 -8.40
N ILE A 46 7.86 -9.64 -8.98
CA ILE A 46 8.12 -11.07 -8.94
C ILE A 46 9.14 -11.36 -7.84
N THR A 47 8.90 -12.39 -7.02
CA THR A 47 9.82 -12.84 -5.96
C THR A 47 10.26 -14.30 -6.19
N PRO A 48 11.25 -14.55 -7.07
CA PRO A 48 11.62 -15.91 -7.48
C PRO A 48 12.14 -16.78 -6.35
N ILE A 49 11.81 -18.09 -6.40
CA ILE A 49 12.21 -19.07 -5.38
C ILE A 49 12.66 -20.34 -6.07
N ASN A 50 13.97 -20.53 -6.20
CA ASN A 50 14.57 -21.71 -6.85
C ASN A 50 13.91 -22.03 -8.22
N THR A 51 13.48 -20.99 -8.95
CA THR A 51 12.75 -21.10 -10.20
C THR A 51 13.72 -20.97 -11.37
N ASN A 52 13.55 -21.77 -12.43
CA ASN A 52 14.38 -21.64 -13.63
C ASN A 52 14.06 -20.33 -14.39
N ASN A 53 15.00 -19.89 -15.23
CA ASN A 53 14.85 -18.65 -15.99
C ASN A 53 13.66 -18.69 -16.97
N ASP A 54 13.32 -19.87 -17.51
CA ASP A 54 12.22 -20.01 -18.47
C ASP A 54 10.86 -19.67 -17.84
N THR A 55 10.59 -20.17 -16.62
CA THR A 55 9.35 -19.85 -15.89
C THR A 55 9.26 -18.36 -15.58
N ILE A 56 10.39 -17.77 -15.15
CA ILE A 56 10.47 -16.34 -14.86
C ILE A 56 10.14 -15.55 -16.12
N ASN A 57 10.68 -15.93 -17.27
CA ASN A 57 10.41 -15.27 -18.54
C ASN A 57 8.95 -15.39 -18.97
N ILE A 58 8.33 -16.56 -18.81
CA ILE A 58 6.90 -16.78 -19.11
C ILE A 58 6.02 -15.84 -18.26
N ILE A 59 6.25 -15.79 -16.95
CA ILE A 59 5.45 -14.93 -16.05
C ILE A 59 5.73 -13.44 -16.29
N LYS A 60 6.98 -13.06 -16.59
CA LYS A 60 7.31 -11.69 -17.02
C LYS A 60 6.55 -11.29 -18.28
N GLN A 61 6.53 -12.14 -19.30
CA GLN A 61 5.79 -11.90 -20.54
C GLN A 61 4.28 -11.79 -20.29
N PHE A 62 3.72 -12.66 -19.46
CA PHE A 62 2.30 -12.61 -19.08
C PHE A 62 1.91 -11.25 -18.49
N TRP A 63 2.61 -10.80 -17.44
CA TRP A 63 2.28 -9.53 -16.79
C TRP A 63 2.58 -8.32 -17.69
N THR A 64 3.63 -8.39 -18.51
CA THR A 64 3.95 -7.34 -19.49
C THR A 64 2.84 -7.22 -20.54
N ALA A 65 2.29 -8.34 -21.02
CA ALA A 65 1.18 -8.36 -21.98
C ALA A 65 -0.12 -7.76 -21.42
N ILE A 66 -0.29 -7.78 -20.08
CA ILE A 66 -1.39 -7.13 -19.36
C ILE A 66 -1.15 -5.60 -19.17
N GLY A 67 0.02 -5.10 -19.56
CA GLY A 67 0.39 -3.69 -19.49
C GLY A 67 1.14 -3.30 -18.22
N MET A 68 1.68 -4.27 -17.48
CA MET A 68 2.42 -4.03 -16.25
C MET A 68 3.92 -3.84 -16.50
N GLN A 69 4.56 -3.06 -15.64
CA GLN A 69 6.01 -2.94 -15.52
C GLN A 69 6.53 -3.98 -14.53
N ILE A 70 7.56 -4.74 -14.88
CA ILE A 70 7.98 -5.88 -14.04
C ILE A 70 9.23 -5.55 -13.24
N GLU A 71 9.14 -5.73 -11.93
CA GLU A 71 10.27 -5.65 -11.01
C GLU A 71 10.55 -7.03 -10.41
N THR A 72 11.79 -7.26 -10.01
CA THR A 72 12.21 -8.51 -9.37
C THR A 72 13.02 -8.21 -8.12
N MET A 73 12.64 -8.80 -7.00
CA MET A 73 13.35 -8.66 -5.72
C MET A 73 13.22 -9.92 -4.88
N ASP A 74 14.00 -10.04 -3.81
CA ASP A 74 13.80 -11.10 -2.83
C ASP A 74 12.54 -10.87 -1.99
N ALA A 75 12.01 -11.95 -1.41
CA ALA A 75 10.75 -11.90 -0.67
C ALA A 75 10.81 -11.05 0.60
N GLU A 76 11.95 -11.04 1.31
CA GLU A 76 12.11 -10.25 2.54
C GLU A 76 12.14 -8.75 2.21
N HIS A 77 12.85 -8.37 1.15
CA HIS A 77 12.87 -7.00 0.65
C HIS A 77 11.50 -6.54 0.17
N HIS A 78 10.77 -7.38 -0.59
CA HIS A 78 9.38 -7.12 -0.96
C HIS A 78 8.53 -6.79 0.27
N ASP A 79 8.56 -7.66 1.28
CA ASP A 79 7.73 -7.51 2.47
C ASP A 79 8.05 -6.23 3.25
N ARG A 80 9.33 -5.82 3.34
CA ARG A 80 9.74 -4.55 3.93
C ARG A 80 9.30 -3.33 3.10
N VAL A 81 9.47 -3.37 1.78
CA VAL A 81 9.07 -2.28 0.88
C VAL A 81 7.56 -2.07 0.95
N LEU A 82 6.76 -3.15 0.89
CA LEU A 82 5.31 -3.08 0.95
C LEU A 82 4.79 -2.73 2.34
N ALA A 83 5.51 -3.11 3.41
CA ALA A 83 5.20 -2.62 4.74
C ALA A 83 5.17 -1.08 4.76
N MET A 84 6.22 -0.41 4.29
CA MET A 84 6.28 1.05 4.29
C MET A 84 5.35 1.70 3.26
N THR A 85 5.27 1.16 2.04
CA THR A 85 4.58 1.82 0.91
C THR A 85 3.08 1.52 0.84
N SER A 86 2.60 0.47 1.51
CA SER A 86 1.19 0.03 1.47
C SER A 86 0.62 -0.21 2.87
N HIS A 87 1.26 -1.06 3.69
CA HIS A 87 0.65 -1.55 4.92
C HIS A 87 0.57 -0.49 6.03
N ILE A 88 1.63 0.31 6.21
CA ILE A 88 1.63 1.42 7.15
C ILE A 88 0.62 2.51 6.73
N PRO A 89 0.61 3.02 5.48
CA PRO A 89 -0.42 3.95 5.04
C PRO A 89 -1.85 3.49 5.32
N GLN A 90 -2.16 2.21 5.08
CA GLN A 90 -3.45 1.64 5.42
C GLN A 90 -3.72 1.65 6.93
N LEU A 91 -2.74 1.25 7.75
CA LEU A 91 -2.91 1.18 9.20
C LEU A 91 -3.17 2.58 9.78
N ILE A 92 -2.47 3.59 9.25
CA ILE A 92 -2.68 4.99 9.61
C ILE A 92 -4.07 5.46 9.19
N ALA A 93 -4.57 5.04 8.03
CA ALA A 93 -5.94 5.32 7.61
C ALA A 93 -6.98 4.77 8.60
N TYR A 94 -6.86 3.49 9.00
CA TYR A 94 -7.73 2.90 10.01
C TYR A 94 -7.65 3.64 11.34
N SER A 95 -6.44 3.99 11.79
CA SER A 95 -6.21 4.71 13.04
C SER A 95 -6.87 6.09 13.06
N ILE A 96 -6.65 6.90 12.01
CA ILE A 96 -7.23 8.25 11.89
C ILE A 96 -8.76 8.20 11.88
N VAL A 97 -9.35 7.27 11.14
CA VAL A 97 -10.80 7.11 11.09
C VAL A 97 -11.36 6.63 12.44
N SER A 98 -10.69 5.70 13.12
CA SER A 98 -11.09 5.25 14.46
C SER A 98 -11.04 6.40 15.48
N THR A 99 -9.93 7.15 15.50
CA THR A 99 -9.78 8.31 16.38
C THR A 99 -10.89 9.34 16.15
N ALA A 100 -11.25 9.61 14.89
CA ALA A 100 -12.33 10.53 14.56
C ALA A 100 -13.70 10.06 15.09
N ILE A 101 -13.97 8.75 15.11
CA ILE A 101 -15.22 8.17 15.62
C ILE A 101 -15.33 8.30 17.15
N GLU A 102 -14.20 8.26 17.84
CA GLU A 102 -14.08 8.31 19.30
C GLU A 102 -14.12 9.74 19.87
N LEU A 103 -14.07 10.77 19.03
CA LEU A 103 -14.25 12.16 19.45
C LEU A 103 -15.67 12.40 20.02
N GLU A 104 -15.79 13.38 20.91
CA GLU A 104 -17.09 13.81 21.46
C GLU A 104 -18.11 14.08 20.34
N THR A 105 -19.39 13.81 20.62
CA THR A 105 -20.46 13.75 19.60
C THR A 105 -20.55 15.00 18.71
N HIS A 106 -20.33 16.20 19.26
CA HIS A 106 -20.33 17.43 18.46
C HIS A 106 -19.13 17.56 17.51
N LEU A 107 -17.94 17.14 17.95
CA LEU A 107 -16.73 17.13 17.12
C LEU A 107 -16.80 16.07 16.03
N LYS A 108 -17.46 14.93 16.30
CA LYS A 108 -17.65 13.86 15.31
C LYS A 108 -18.46 14.33 14.08
N ASP A 109 -19.57 15.02 14.31
CA ASP A 109 -20.41 15.53 13.22
C ASP A 109 -19.66 16.59 12.39
N GLU A 110 -18.84 17.40 13.04
CA GLU A 110 -17.97 18.38 12.37
C GLU A 110 -16.86 17.71 11.57
N VAL A 111 -16.20 16.67 12.09
CA VAL A 111 -15.15 15.95 11.37
C VAL A 111 -15.70 15.27 10.11
N ILE A 112 -16.92 14.70 10.19
CA ILE A 112 -17.60 14.15 9.03
C ILE A 112 -17.98 15.27 8.05
N LYS A 113 -18.59 16.36 8.54
CA LYS A 113 -19.03 17.48 7.70
C LYS A 113 -17.89 18.24 7.02
N TYR A 114 -16.76 18.40 7.71
CA TYR A 114 -15.56 19.07 7.24
C TYR A 114 -14.49 18.10 6.76
N SER A 115 -14.86 16.86 6.42
CA SER A 115 -13.97 15.90 5.80
C SER A 115 -13.52 16.42 4.43
N ALA A 116 -12.49 17.25 4.43
CA ALA A 116 -11.82 17.77 3.26
C ALA A 116 -11.05 16.64 2.56
N ALA A 117 -10.47 16.96 1.39
CA ALA A 117 -9.79 15.98 0.53
C ALA A 117 -8.85 15.03 1.27
N GLY A 118 -8.09 15.51 2.27
CA GLY A 118 -7.16 14.67 3.04
C GLY A 118 -7.83 13.59 3.90
N PHE A 119 -8.86 13.94 4.69
CA PHE A 119 -9.57 12.95 5.50
C PHE A 119 -10.37 11.97 4.61
N ARG A 120 -10.95 12.49 3.52
CA ARG A 120 -11.64 11.66 2.51
C ARG A 120 -10.72 10.56 1.96
N ASP A 121 -9.48 10.90 1.62
CA ASP A 121 -8.53 9.91 1.09
C ASP A 121 -8.19 8.81 2.11
N PHE A 122 -8.10 9.15 3.41
CA PHE A 122 -7.98 8.16 4.48
C PHE A 122 -9.24 7.31 4.64
N THR A 123 -10.44 7.91 4.55
CA THR A 123 -11.70 7.13 4.62
C THR A 123 -11.83 6.14 3.46
N ARG A 124 -11.34 6.48 2.27
CA ARG A 124 -11.31 5.57 1.12
C ARG A 124 -10.45 4.34 1.42
N LEU A 125 -9.23 4.56 1.93
CA LEU A 125 -8.36 3.45 2.34
C LEU A 125 -9.00 2.62 3.45
N ALA A 126 -9.48 3.25 4.52
CA ALA A 126 -10.14 2.57 5.65
C ALA A 126 -11.41 1.81 5.26
N GLY A 127 -12.02 2.09 4.11
CA GLY A 127 -13.15 1.34 3.55
C GLY A 127 -12.76 0.00 2.90
N SER A 128 -11.47 -0.35 2.85
CA SER A 128 -10.99 -1.61 2.27
C SER A 128 -11.44 -2.84 3.06
N ASP A 129 -11.42 -4.01 2.40
CA ASP A 129 -11.86 -5.28 2.98
C ASP A 129 -11.10 -5.64 4.29
N PRO A 130 -11.83 -5.85 5.41
CA PRO A 130 -11.19 -6.08 6.71
C PRO A 130 -10.55 -7.46 6.83
N ILE A 131 -11.01 -8.47 6.08
CA ILE A 131 -10.47 -9.83 6.12
C ILE A 131 -9.10 -9.84 5.44
N MET A 132 -9.00 -9.22 4.27
CA MET A 132 -7.75 -9.03 3.53
C MET A 132 -6.70 -8.35 4.40
N TRP A 133 -7.03 -7.22 5.02
CA TRP A 133 -6.06 -6.47 5.81
C TRP A 133 -5.67 -7.16 7.12
N ARG A 134 -6.59 -7.87 7.78
CA ARG A 134 -6.26 -8.77 8.89
C ARG A 134 -5.18 -9.78 8.49
N ASP A 135 -5.36 -10.41 7.33
CA ASP A 135 -4.45 -11.46 6.86
C ASP A 135 -3.10 -10.87 6.43
N VAL A 136 -3.09 -9.69 5.79
CA VAL A 136 -1.85 -8.95 5.46
C VAL A 136 -1.02 -8.69 6.72
N TYR A 137 -1.63 -8.16 7.79
CA TYR A 137 -0.92 -7.91 9.04
C TYR A 137 -0.48 -9.19 9.75
N SER A 138 -1.25 -10.28 9.63
CA SER A 138 -0.85 -11.57 10.18
C SER A 138 0.33 -12.18 9.43
N LEU A 139 0.37 -12.07 8.10
CA LEU A 139 1.39 -12.69 7.26
C LEU A 139 2.69 -11.89 7.16
N ASN A 140 2.64 -10.57 7.34
CA ASN A 140 3.79 -9.68 7.28
C ASN A 140 4.04 -8.90 8.60
N LYS A 141 3.72 -9.55 9.73
CA LYS A 141 3.77 -8.94 11.06
C LYS A 141 5.10 -8.25 11.37
N ASP A 142 6.22 -8.94 11.14
CA ASP A 142 7.52 -8.47 11.61
C ASP A 142 7.99 -7.22 10.85
N ALA A 143 7.88 -7.21 9.52
CA ALA A 143 8.24 -6.03 8.73
C ALA A 143 7.28 -4.84 8.99
N VAL A 144 5.99 -5.12 9.22
CA VAL A 144 5.02 -4.09 9.61
C VAL A 144 5.40 -3.47 10.96
N LEU A 145 5.74 -4.27 11.98
CA LEU A 145 6.15 -3.74 13.29
C LEU A 145 7.46 -2.96 13.21
N GLU A 146 8.42 -3.43 12.41
CA GLU A 146 9.68 -2.73 12.14
C GLU A 146 9.42 -1.33 11.58
N MET A 147 8.63 -1.24 10.50
CA MET A 147 8.30 0.02 9.83
C MET A 147 7.39 0.92 10.67
N LEU A 148 6.43 0.35 11.40
CA LEU A 148 5.55 1.10 12.30
C LEU A 148 6.34 1.77 13.43
N ASN A 149 7.35 1.09 13.97
CA ASN A 149 8.23 1.67 14.99
C ASN A 149 9.03 2.86 14.42
N LYS A 150 9.56 2.73 13.20
CA LYS A 150 10.23 3.84 12.51
C LYS A 150 9.27 5.02 12.31
N PHE A 151 8.08 4.76 11.77
CA PHE A 151 7.05 5.78 11.57
C PHE A 151 6.67 6.48 12.88
N THR A 152 6.47 5.73 13.96
CA THR A 152 6.09 6.30 15.27
C THR A 152 7.17 7.22 15.84
N LYS A 153 8.45 6.88 15.63
CA LYS A 153 9.59 7.73 16.02
C LYS A 153 9.62 9.02 15.20
N ASP A 154 9.40 8.93 13.89
CA ASP A 154 9.37 10.09 13.00
C ASP A 154 8.19 11.02 13.37
N LEU A 155 7.01 10.45 13.63
CA LEU A 155 5.82 11.19 14.08
C LEU A 155 6.05 11.87 15.44
N SER A 156 6.70 11.18 16.39
CA SER A 156 7.08 11.76 17.68
C SER A 156 8.05 12.94 17.53
N THR A 157 8.91 12.90 16.51
CA THR A 157 9.84 13.99 16.20
C THR A 157 9.09 15.21 15.66
N LEU A 158 8.15 15.02 14.74
CA LEU A 158 7.25 16.08 14.27
C LEU A 158 6.44 16.69 15.41
N GLN A 159 5.90 15.86 16.31
CA GLN A 159 5.17 16.33 17.50
C GLN A 159 6.04 17.23 18.39
N LYS A 160 7.31 16.86 18.62
CA LYS A 160 8.26 17.69 19.39
C LYS A 160 8.56 19.01 18.69
N ALA A 161 8.75 19.00 17.37
CA ALA A 161 8.99 20.21 16.59
C ALA A 161 7.80 21.19 16.70
N ILE A 162 6.56 20.69 16.59
CA ILE A 162 5.34 21.50 16.79
C ILE A 162 5.31 22.08 18.21
N ARG A 163 5.53 21.25 19.24
CA ARG A 163 5.53 21.69 20.64
C ARG A 163 6.54 22.80 20.91
N ASN A 164 7.69 22.74 20.25
CA ASN A 164 8.79 23.68 20.44
C ASN A 164 8.76 24.87 19.47
N ASN A 165 7.75 24.97 18.59
CA ASN A 165 7.69 25.94 17.49
C ASN A 165 8.93 25.92 16.58
N ASP A 166 9.50 24.75 16.32
CA ASP A 166 10.63 24.58 15.39
C ASP A 166 10.14 24.61 13.94
N LEU A 167 9.79 25.82 13.48
CA LEU A 167 9.23 26.04 12.15
C LEU A 167 10.21 25.69 11.02
N THR A 168 11.52 25.86 11.27
CA THR A 168 12.57 25.54 10.30
C THR A 168 12.64 24.04 10.03
N PHE A 169 12.66 23.22 11.09
CA PHE A 169 12.66 21.77 10.94
C PHE A 169 11.42 21.26 10.20
N LEU A 170 10.24 21.82 10.53
CA LEU A 170 8.98 21.47 9.86
C LEU A 170 9.04 21.82 8.36
N GLU A 171 9.47 23.03 8.02
CA GLU A 171 9.56 23.47 6.62
C GLU A 171 10.53 22.61 5.80
N GLU A 172 11.72 22.31 6.35
CA GLU A 172 12.71 21.46 5.69
C GLU A 172 12.17 20.04 5.46
N THR A 173 11.50 19.49 6.47
CA THR A 173 10.86 18.17 6.38
C THR A 173 9.81 18.16 5.26
N PHE A 174 8.91 19.15 5.23
CA PHE A 174 7.86 19.23 4.20
C PHE A 174 8.42 19.48 2.80
N ARG A 175 9.50 20.26 2.68
CA ARG A 175 10.19 20.47 1.40
C ARG A 175 10.78 19.17 0.86
N THR A 176 11.32 18.34 1.74
CA THR A 176 11.88 17.04 1.38
C THR A 176 10.78 16.07 0.91
N THR A 177 9.67 15.96 1.63
CA THR A 177 8.55 15.10 1.23
C THR A 177 7.90 15.56 -0.09
N ARG A 178 7.86 16.88 -0.35
CA ARG A 178 7.40 17.42 -1.63
C ARG A 178 8.27 16.99 -2.82
N LYS A 179 9.59 16.84 -2.65
CA LYS A 179 10.47 16.33 -3.73
C LYS A 179 10.12 14.88 -4.08
N VAL A 180 9.90 14.03 -3.08
CA VAL A 180 9.49 12.63 -3.28
C VAL A 180 8.18 12.56 -4.05
N ARG A 181 7.20 13.41 -3.71
CA ARG A 181 5.93 13.47 -4.45
C ARG A 181 6.12 13.76 -5.94
N LYS A 182 6.99 14.71 -6.30
CA LYS A 182 7.28 15.02 -7.70
C LYS A 182 7.85 13.82 -8.46
N THR A 183 8.77 13.09 -7.84
CA THR A 183 9.30 11.86 -8.44
C THR A 183 8.21 10.81 -8.69
N ILE A 184 7.26 10.65 -7.75
CA ILE A 184 6.11 9.74 -7.95
C ILE A 184 5.21 10.20 -9.11
N GLU A 185 5.03 11.52 -9.28
CA GLU A 185 4.29 12.11 -10.41
C GLU A 185 4.99 11.89 -11.74
N GLU A 186 6.31 12.10 -11.80
CA GLU A 186 7.14 11.87 -12.99
C GLU A 186 7.15 10.40 -13.42
N LEU A 187 7.04 9.46 -12.47
CA LEU A 187 6.90 8.03 -12.74
C LEU A 187 5.48 7.63 -13.17
N GLY A 188 4.53 8.56 -13.26
CA GLY A 188 3.14 8.29 -13.59
C GLY A 188 2.40 7.46 -12.54
N GLN A 189 2.96 7.33 -11.34
CA GLN A 189 2.37 6.55 -10.24
C GLN A 189 1.48 7.40 -9.33
N ALA A 190 1.51 8.72 -9.49
CA ALA A 190 0.65 9.64 -8.76
C ALA A 190 -0.76 9.75 -9.39
N GLY A 191 -1.79 9.30 -8.68
CA GLY A 191 -3.19 9.56 -9.02
C GLY A 191 -4.18 8.76 -8.19
N SER A 192 -5.37 9.32 -7.93
CA SER A 192 -6.53 8.53 -7.49
C SER A 192 -7.07 7.81 -8.72
N PHE A 193 -6.66 6.57 -8.90
CA PHE A 193 -7.12 5.77 -10.03
C PHE A 193 -8.32 4.93 -9.60
N ASP A 194 -9.50 5.55 -9.59
CA ASP A 194 -10.75 4.80 -9.79
C ASP A 194 -11.54 5.47 -10.93
N PRO A 195 -11.46 4.96 -12.17
CA PRO A 195 -12.28 5.47 -13.28
C PRO A 195 -13.79 5.26 -13.05
N ARG A 196 -14.19 4.54 -11.99
CA ARG A 196 -15.58 4.28 -11.60
C ARG A 196 -16.03 5.13 -10.41
N GLU A 197 -15.17 5.98 -9.86
CA GLU A 197 -15.65 7.00 -8.93
C GLU A 197 -16.67 7.88 -9.68
N ASN A 198 -17.91 7.86 -9.20
CA ASN A 198 -18.98 8.64 -9.77
C ASN A 198 -18.59 10.12 -9.73
N LYS A 199 -18.25 10.71 -10.88
CA LYS A 199 -18.29 12.16 -11.06
C LYS A 199 -19.75 12.59 -11.06
N LYS A 200 -20.40 12.59 -9.89
CA LYS A 200 -21.65 13.33 -9.74
C LYS A 200 -21.31 14.81 -9.98
N LYS A 201 -21.76 15.31 -11.12
CA LYS A 201 -21.86 16.75 -11.41
C LYS A 201 -22.87 17.39 -10.47
#